data_AF-A0A9C9G954-F1
#
_entry.id   AF-A0A9C9G954-F1
#
_cell.length_a   1.000
_cell.length_b   1.000
_cell.length_c   1.000
_cell.angle_alpha   90.00
_cell.angle_beta   90.00
_cell.angle_gamma   90.00
#
_symmetry.space_group_name_H-M   'P 1'
#
loop_
_entity.id
_entity.type
_entity.pdbx_description
1 polymer ?
#
loop_
_entity_poly.entity_id
_entity_poly.type
_entity_poly.pdbx_seq_one_letter_code
_entity_poly.pdbx_strand_id
1 'polypeptide(L)'
;MNIDFPAVLVFATLITGLIWAMDALLWAPKRRQQAEALSTGGGGVNSAKLEKVLKEPTLVEYAKSFFPVILAVLLLRSFLVEPFRIPSGSMMPTLLVGDFILVNKYAYGIRLPVLNEKVMDLGDPRRGDVVVFRFPKDPRVDYIKRVVGLPGDHIVYRDKTLYINDRKIPQIPEGSYVGVGSGLSMSGAEIRREALGDIKHDILVMPRMRGVETDTVVPEGHYFVMGDNRDNSNDSRYWGFVPDENLV
;
A
#
# COMPACT_ATOMS: atom_id res chain seq x y z
N MET A 1 19.58 1.81 4.43
CA MET A 1 19.24 2.50 3.17
C MET A 1 17.87 2.00 2.74
N ASN A 2 16.82 2.78 2.96
CA ASN A 2 15.50 2.44 2.42
C ASN A 2 15.51 2.83 0.95
N ILE A 3 15.64 1.84 0.08
CA ILE A 3 15.50 2.05 -1.37
C ILE A 3 14.01 2.29 -1.61
N ASP A 4 13.66 3.48 -2.09
CA ASP A 4 12.31 3.80 -2.56
C ASP A 4 12.03 2.98 -3.82
N PHE A 5 11.51 1.76 -3.62
CA PHE A 5 11.23 0.81 -4.70
C PHE A 5 10.34 1.43 -5.80
N PRO A 6 9.32 2.25 -5.49
CA PRO A 6 8.64 3.08 -6.49
C PRO A 6 9.57 3.94 -7.35
N ALA A 7 10.46 4.72 -6.74
CA ALA A 7 11.41 5.55 -7.47
C ALA A 7 12.31 4.71 -8.38
N VAL A 8 12.80 3.56 -7.88
CA VAL A 8 13.62 2.62 -8.68
C VAL A 8 12.86 2.10 -9.90
N LEU A 9 11.58 1.73 -9.75
CA LEU A 9 10.77 1.29 -10.88
C LEU A 9 10.61 2.39 -11.93
N VAL A 10 10.33 3.63 -11.51
CA VAL A 10 10.22 4.78 -12.42
C VAL A 10 11.52 5.02 -13.19
N PHE A 11 12.66 5.06 -12.49
CA PHE A 11 13.96 5.22 -13.14
C PHE A 11 14.28 4.06 -14.08
N ALA A 12 13.98 2.82 -13.69
CA ALA A 12 14.20 1.64 -14.52
C ALA A 12 13.35 1.68 -15.80
N THR A 13 12.06 2.04 -15.69
CA THR A 13 11.17 2.22 -16.86
C THR A 13 11.66 3.34 -17.76
N LEU A 14 12.10 4.48 -17.22
CA LEU A 14 12.63 5.60 -18.00
C LEU A 14 13.91 5.21 -18.76
N ILE A 15 14.87 4.58 -18.09
CA ILE A 15 16.15 4.18 -18.71
C ILE A 15 15.91 3.13 -19.79
N THR A 16 15.16 2.07 -19.49
CA THR A 16 14.88 1.01 -20.46
C THR A 16 14.06 1.53 -21.64
N GLY A 17 13.10 2.42 -21.39
CA GLY A 17 12.32 3.09 -22.42
C GLY A 17 13.16 4.01 -23.31
N LEU A 18 14.08 4.79 -22.74
CA LEU A 18 14.99 5.66 -23.48
C LEU A 18 15.97 4.86 -24.35
N ILE A 19 16.56 3.79 -23.81
CA ILE A 19 17.46 2.90 -24.57
C ILE A 19 16.71 2.28 -25.76
N TRP A 20 15.50 1.79 -25.52
CA TRP A 20 14.67 1.21 -26.58
C TRP A 20 14.26 2.25 -27.62
N ALA A 21 13.83 3.45 -27.20
CA ALA A 21 13.44 4.54 -28.09
C ALA A 21 14.61 5.05 -28.94
N MET A 22 15.79 5.25 -28.34
CA MET A 22 17.00 5.66 -29.05
C MET A 22 17.40 4.63 -30.09
N ASP A 23 17.34 3.34 -29.76
CA ASP A 23 17.63 2.28 -30.71
C ASP A 23 16.61 2.24 -31.85
N ALA A 24 15.32 2.29 -31.54
CA ALA A 24 14.25 2.28 -32.53
C ALA A 24 14.32 3.47 -33.51
N LEU A 25 14.70 4.65 -33.02
CA LEU A 25 14.74 5.88 -33.82
C LEU A 25 16.05 6.11 -34.58
N LEU A 26 17.21 5.77 -33.99
CA LEU A 26 18.52 6.14 -34.53
C LEU A 26 19.28 4.97 -35.14
N TRP A 27 19.23 3.81 -34.50
CA TRP A 27 20.14 2.69 -34.83
C TRP A 27 19.47 1.56 -35.60
N ALA A 28 18.20 1.25 -35.32
CA ALA A 28 17.42 0.26 -36.06
C ALA A 28 17.26 0.62 -37.55
N PRO A 29 16.99 1.88 -37.96
CA PRO A 29 16.91 2.25 -39.37
C PRO A 29 18.26 2.07 -40.08
N LYS A 30 19.36 2.46 -39.42
CA LYS A 30 20.72 2.33 -39.96
C LYS A 30 21.13 0.87 -40.14
N ARG A 31 20.80 -0.01 -39.17
CA ARG A 31 21.05 -1.46 -39.28
C ARG A 31 20.24 -2.10 -40.42
N ARG A 32 18.98 -1.70 -40.60
CA ARG A 32 18.14 -2.17 -41.72
C ARG A 32 18.68 -1.75 -43.08
N GLN A 33 19.08 -0.48 -43.24
CA GLN A 33 19.68 0.01 -44.49
C GLN A 33 21.02 -0.70 -44.80
N GLN A 34 21.86 -0.93 -43.79
CA GLN A 34 23.11 -1.68 -43.98
C GLN A 34 22.86 -3.15 -44.34
N ALA A 35 21.88 -3.80 -43.71
CA ALA A 35 21.48 -5.17 -44.05
C ALA A 35 20.90 -5.25 -45.47
N GLU A 36 20.07 -4.29 -45.88
CA GLU A 36 19.53 -4.19 -47.25
C GLU A 36 20.65 -4.03 -48.28
N ALA A 37 21.61 -3.13 -48.05
CA ALA A 37 22.77 -2.93 -48.92
C ALA A 37 23.66 -4.20 -49.03
N LEU A 38 23.83 -4.93 -47.93
CA LEU A 38 24.55 -6.22 -47.91
C LEU A 38 23.78 -7.36 -48.61
N SER A 39 22.44 -7.29 -48.64
CA SER A 39 21.59 -8.29 -49.30
C SER A 39 21.42 -8.06 -50.81
N THR A 40 21.56 -6.81 -51.27
CA THR A 40 21.43 -6.42 -52.69
C THR A 40 22.76 -6.32 -53.43
N GLY A 41 23.88 -6.25 -52.70
CA GLY A 41 25.22 -6.17 -53.28
C GLY A 41 25.73 -7.50 -53.83
N GLY A 42 25.31 -7.89 -55.03
CA GLY A 42 25.99 -8.68 -56.08
C GLY A 42 26.85 -9.93 -55.79
N GLY A 43 27.10 -10.32 -54.54
CA GLY A 43 28.16 -11.27 -54.16
C GLY A 43 27.72 -12.25 -53.09
N GLY A 44 26.58 -12.92 -53.28
CA GLY A 44 26.06 -13.97 -52.40
C GLY A 44 25.68 -13.48 -50.99
N VAL A 45 24.52 -13.90 -50.50
CA VAL A 45 24.09 -13.52 -49.13
C VAL A 45 25.06 -14.16 -48.13
N ASN A 46 26.00 -13.38 -47.61
CA ASN A 46 26.91 -13.85 -46.57
C ASN A 46 26.18 -13.79 -45.23
N SER A 47 25.43 -14.86 -44.93
CA SER A 47 24.51 -14.98 -43.80
C SER A 47 25.14 -14.56 -42.47
N ALA A 48 26.41 -14.91 -42.26
CA ALA A 48 27.16 -14.59 -41.04
C ALA A 48 27.45 -13.08 -40.87
N LYS A 49 27.68 -12.34 -41.98
CA LYS A 49 27.83 -10.88 -41.93
C LYS A 49 26.50 -10.18 -41.72
N LEU A 50 25.44 -10.69 -42.33
CA LEU A 50 24.08 -10.15 -42.19
C LEU A 50 23.60 -10.28 -40.74
N GLU A 51 23.81 -11.44 -40.13
CA GLU A 51 23.45 -11.72 -38.74
C GLU A 51 24.22 -10.81 -37.77
N LYS A 52 25.50 -10.55 -38.03
CA LYS A 52 26.33 -9.66 -37.20
C LYS A 52 25.91 -8.18 -37.29
N VAL A 53 25.38 -7.74 -38.42
CA VAL A 53 24.86 -6.37 -38.63
C VAL A 53 23.45 -6.21 -38.03
N LEU A 54 22.64 -7.27 -38.07
CA LEU A 54 21.29 -7.26 -37.51
C LEU A 54 21.27 -7.46 -36.00
N LYS A 55 22.31 -8.08 -35.41
CA LYS A 55 22.42 -8.32 -33.98
C LYS A 55 22.32 -7.01 -33.20
N GLU A 56 21.28 -6.90 -32.38
CA GLU A 56 21.11 -5.78 -31.47
C GLU A 56 22.20 -5.81 -30.38
N PRO A 57 22.67 -4.65 -29.89
CA PRO A 57 23.51 -4.61 -28.70
C PRO A 57 22.80 -5.31 -27.54
N THR A 58 23.52 -6.11 -26.75
CA THR A 58 22.93 -6.87 -25.62
C THR A 58 22.16 -5.97 -24.65
N LEU A 59 22.63 -4.74 -24.44
CA LEU A 59 21.93 -3.73 -23.62
C LEU A 59 20.54 -3.36 -24.18
N VAL A 60 20.42 -3.21 -25.50
CA VAL A 60 19.15 -2.89 -26.18
C VAL A 60 18.20 -4.08 -26.11
N GLU A 61 18.71 -5.28 -26.35
CA GLU A 61 17.93 -6.53 -26.28
C GLU A 61 17.31 -6.70 -24.87
N TYR A 62 18.10 -6.50 -23.82
CA TYR A 62 17.60 -6.52 -22.44
C TYR A 62 16.62 -5.38 -22.18
N ALA A 63 16.93 -4.14 -22.56
CA ALA A 63 16.04 -2.99 -22.35
C ALA A 63 14.67 -3.20 -23.00
N LYS A 64 14.64 -3.68 -24.25
CA LYS A 64 13.42 -3.95 -25.03
C LYS A 64 12.60 -5.09 -24.44
N SER A 65 13.26 -6.13 -23.92
CA SER A 65 12.58 -7.29 -23.30
C SER A 65 12.02 -6.95 -21.92
N PHE A 66 12.75 -6.19 -21.10
CA PHE A 66 12.34 -5.85 -19.75
C PHE A 66 11.40 -4.64 -19.68
N PHE A 67 11.47 -3.70 -20.61
CA PHE A 67 10.63 -2.50 -20.62
C PHE A 67 9.12 -2.80 -20.47
N PRO A 68 8.48 -3.68 -21.28
CA PRO A 68 7.05 -3.94 -21.15
C PRO A 68 6.69 -4.58 -19.81
N VAL A 69 7.57 -5.42 -19.27
CA VAL A 69 7.37 -6.07 -17.95
C VAL A 69 7.47 -5.04 -16.82
N ILE A 70 8.53 -4.23 -16.81
CA ILE A 70 8.73 -3.20 -15.79
C ILE A 70 7.62 -2.14 -15.89
N LEU A 71 7.22 -1.74 -17.11
CA LEU A 71 6.10 -0.83 -17.33
C LEU A 71 4.79 -1.43 -16.82
N ALA A 72 4.51 -2.70 -17.11
CA ALA A 72 3.31 -3.36 -16.60
C ALA A 72 3.29 -3.42 -15.07
N VAL A 73 4.43 -3.75 -14.43
CA VAL A 73 4.57 -3.75 -12.97
C VAL A 73 4.43 -2.34 -12.40
N LEU A 74 5.04 -1.34 -13.03
CA LEU A 74 4.90 0.07 -12.66
C LEU A 74 3.44 0.48 -12.75
N LEU A 75 2.75 0.22 -13.87
CA LEU A 75 1.34 0.55 -14.03
C LEU A 75 0.48 -0.19 -13.00
N LEU A 76 0.64 -1.50 -12.85
CA LEU A 76 -0.13 -2.28 -11.88
C LEU A 76 0.06 -1.77 -10.45
N ARG A 77 1.27 -1.37 -10.08
CA ARG A 77 1.55 -0.86 -8.73
C ARG A 77 1.17 0.60 -8.53
N SER A 78 1.38 1.44 -9.53
CA SER A 78 1.02 2.86 -9.51
C SER A 78 -0.48 3.05 -9.53
N PHE A 79 -1.20 2.11 -10.14
CA PHE A 79 -2.62 2.26 -10.42
C PHE A 79 -3.45 1.20 -9.66
N LEU A 80 -3.22 -0.10 -9.83
CA LEU A 80 -4.18 -1.12 -9.38
C LEU A 80 -4.08 -1.52 -7.89
N VAL A 81 -2.92 -2.03 -7.44
CA VAL A 81 -2.80 -2.66 -6.11
C VAL A 81 -1.38 -2.52 -5.57
N GLU A 82 -1.26 -2.20 -4.27
CA GLU A 82 0.02 -2.32 -3.56
C GLU A 82 0.02 -3.47 -2.54
N PRO A 83 0.99 -4.40 -2.62
CA PRO A 83 1.12 -5.46 -1.63
C PRO A 83 1.81 -4.92 -0.37
N PHE A 84 1.21 -5.15 0.79
CA PHE A 84 1.81 -4.89 2.09
C PHE A 84 2.00 -6.18 2.88
N ARG A 85 3.09 -6.25 3.64
CA ARG A 85 3.31 -7.30 4.63
C ARG A 85 3.11 -6.71 6.01
N ILE A 86 2.27 -7.35 6.83
CA ILE A 86 1.93 -6.87 8.18
C ILE A 86 3.13 -7.05 9.13
N PRO A 87 3.76 -5.96 9.62
CA PRO A 87 4.96 -6.05 10.43
C PRO A 87 4.65 -6.19 11.93
N SER A 88 3.43 -5.87 12.37
CA SER A 88 3.05 -5.78 13.78
C SER A 88 1.66 -6.36 14.05
N GLY A 89 1.44 -6.81 15.28
CA GLY A 89 0.19 -7.44 15.70
C GLY A 89 -0.86 -6.47 16.25
N SER A 90 -0.79 -5.20 15.88
CA SER A 90 -1.70 -4.16 16.40
C SER A 90 -3.14 -4.26 15.83
N MET A 91 -3.30 -5.01 14.75
CA MET A 91 -4.59 -5.29 14.11
C MET A 91 -5.10 -6.72 14.40
N MET A 92 -4.52 -7.42 15.38
CA MET A 92 -5.03 -8.74 15.80
C MET A 92 -6.42 -8.61 16.46
N PRO A 93 -7.33 -9.56 16.24
CA PRO A 93 -7.13 -10.83 15.53
C PRO A 93 -7.37 -10.73 14.02
N THR A 94 -7.79 -9.57 13.51
CA THR A 94 -8.17 -9.35 12.11
C THR A 94 -7.00 -9.52 11.14
N LEU A 95 -5.81 -8.99 11.50
CA LEU A 95 -4.57 -9.16 10.75
C LEU A 95 -3.46 -9.65 11.68
N LEU A 96 -2.79 -10.72 11.27
CA LEU A 96 -1.69 -11.33 12.00
C LEU A 96 -0.34 -10.87 11.47
N VAL A 97 0.70 -10.95 12.30
CA VAL A 97 2.06 -10.64 11.89
C VAL A 97 2.50 -11.63 10.81
N GLY A 98 2.92 -11.11 9.67
CA GLY A 98 3.35 -11.89 8.51
C GLY A 98 2.31 -12.01 7.41
N ASP A 99 1.05 -11.60 7.64
CA ASP A 99 0.02 -11.60 6.60
C ASP A 99 0.42 -10.70 5.42
N PHE A 100 -0.02 -11.09 4.22
CA PHE A 100 0.09 -10.28 3.02
C PHE A 100 -1.30 -9.76 2.66
N ILE A 101 -1.41 -8.43 2.52
CA ILE A 101 -2.66 -7.78 2.12
C ILE A 101 -2.48 -7.07 0.78
N LEU A 102 -3.58 -6.95 0.05
CA LEU A 102 -3.69 -6.20 -1.18
C LEU A 102 -4.53 -4.96 -0.89
N VAL A 103 -3.95 -3.78 -1.07
CA VAL A 103 -4.61 -2.51 -0.77
C VAL A 103 -5.13 -1.90 -2.07
N ASN A 104 -6.43 -1.57 -2.09
CA ASN A 104 -7.04 -0.84 -3.19
C ASN A 104 -6.87 0.67 -2.96
N LYS A 105 -5.92 1.27 -3.69
CA LYS A 105 -5.60 2.70 -3.59
C LYS A 105 -6.68 3.62 -4.15
N TYR A 106 -7.60 3.10 -4.95
CA TYR A 106 -8.68 3.88 -5.56
C TYR A 106 -9.88 4.11 -4.66
N ALA A 107 -9.97 3.40 -3.54
CA ALA A 107 -11.13 3.48 -2.66
C ALA A 107 -11.42 4.92 -2.22
N TYR A 108 -10.38 5.78 -2.15
CA TYR A 108 -10.48 7.13 -1.61
C TYR A 108 -9.89 8.23 -2.51
N GLY A 109 -9.69 7.94 -3.80
CA GLY A 109 -9.18 8.89 -4.81
C GLY A 109 -8.03 8.38 -5.68
N ILE A 110 -7.79 9.04 -6.82
CA ILE A 110 -6.59 8.80 -7.64
C ILE A 110 -5.48 9.73 -7.14
N ARG A 111 -4.41 9.15 -6.61
CA ARG A 111 -3.20 9.89 -6.19
C ARG A 111 -2.08 9.72 -7.21
N LEU A 112 -1.30 10.77 -7.46
CA LEU A 112 -0.13 10.67 -8.35
C LEU A 112 0.92 9.72 -7.75
N PRO A 113 1.51 8.82 -8.56
CA PRO A 113 2.65 8.03 -8.11
C PRO A 113 3.79 8.96 -7.69
N VAL A 114 4.49 8.61 -6.61
CA VAL A 114 5.61 9.38 -6.02
C VAL A 114 5.19 10.66 -5.30
N LEU A 115 4.43 11.55 -5.95
CA LEU A 115 4.00 12.84 -5.38
C LEU A 115 2.86 12.72 -4.38
N ASN A 116 2.04 11.66 -4.46
CA ASN A 116 0.89 11.38 -3.59
C ASN A 116 -0.18 12.48 -3.53
N GLU A 117 -0.14 13.46 -4.42
CA GLU A 117 -1.20 14.45 -4.54
C GLU A 117 -2.47 13.80 -5.08
N LYS A 118 -3.61 14.07 -4.42
CA LYS A 118 -4.94 13.59 -4.80
C LYS A 118 -5.43 14.40 -6.02
N VAL A 119 -5.50 13.75 -7.18
CA VAL A 119 -5.88 14.35 -8.47
C VAL A 119 -7.39 14.26 -8.70
N MET A 120 -8.00 13.17 -8.21
CA MET A 120 -9.42 12.91 -8.38
C MET A 120 -10.00 12.37 -7.09
N ASP A 121 -11.10 12.96 -6.65
CA ASP A 121 -11.84 12.51 -5.49
C ASP A 121 -12.84 11.43 -5.89
N LEU A 122 -12.66 10.21 -5.36
CA LEU A 122 -13.54 9.06 -5.64
C LEU A 122 -14.32 8.61 -4.39
N GLY A 123 -14.08 9.21 -3.24
CA GLY A 123 -14.76 8.89 -1.98
C GLY A 123 -13.88 9.11 -0.76
N ASP A 124 -14.51 9.06 0.41
CA ASP A 124 -13.87 9.13 1.72
C ASP A 124 -13.93 7.78 2.43
N PRO A 125 -12.94 7.45 3.29
CA PRO A 125 -13.01 6.32 4.20
C PRO A 125 -14.31 6.29 4.97
N ARG A 126 -14.91 5.11 5.01
CA ARG A 126 -16.11 4.87 5.80
C ARG A 126 -15.71 4.32 7.16
N ARG A 127 -16.59 4.53 8.13
CA ARG A 127 -16.42 3.96 9.45
C ARG A 127 -16.31 2.44 9.36
N GLY A 128 -15.31 1.87 10.02
CA GLY A 128 -15.02 0.46 10.01
C GLY A 128 -14.06 0.01 8.92
N ASP A 129 -13.71 0.86 7.94
CA ASP A 129 -12.71 0.51 6.93
C ASP A 129 -11.32 0.33 7.58
N VAL A 130 -10.56 -0.63 7.09
CA VAL A 130 -9.14 -0.81 7.46
C VAL A 130 -8.30 -0.07 6.43
N VAL A 131 -7.57 0.94 6.88
CA VAL A 131 -6.83 1.86 6.03
C VAL A 131 -5.33 1.74 6.26
N VAL A 132 -4.57 1.92 5.19
CA VAL A 132 -3.12 2.12 5.23
C VAL A 132 -2.85 3.62 5.10
N PHE A 133 -1.98 4.14 5.94
CA PHE A 133 -1.65 5.56 5.94
C PHE A 133 -0.22 5.81 6.41
N ARG A 134 0.38 6.89 5.93
CA ARG A 134 1.68 7.37 6.40
C ARG A 134 1.53 7.93 7.81
N PHE A 135 2.34 7.47 8.74
CA PHE A 135 2.25 7.89 10.13
C PHE A 135 2.46 9.42 10.26
N PRO A 136 1.51 10.18 10.85
CA PRO A 136 1.57 11.64 10.85
C PRO A 136 2.82 12.25 11.52
N LYS A 137 3.46 11.53 12.46
CA LYS A 137 4.69 12.00 13.12
C LYS A 137 5.97 11.59 12.36
N ASP A 138 5.90 10.54 11.53
CA ASP A 138 7.00 10.12 10.67
C ASP A 138 6.44 9.50 9.36
N PRO A 139 6.25 10.32 8.30
CA PRO A 139 5.64 9.88 7.06
C PRO A 139 6.40 8.80 6.28
N ARG A 140 7.61 8.42 6.75
CA ARG A 140 8.42 7.34 6.16
C ARG A 140 7.93 5.95 6.58
N VAL A 141 7.00 5.87 7.53
CA VAL A 141 6.48 4.62 8.07
C VAL A 141 4.99 4.52 7.81
N ASP A 142 4.57 3.43 7.17
CA ASP A 142 3.16 3.14 6.93
C ASP A 142 2.54 2.39 8.13
N TYR A 143 1.35 2.82 8.53
CA TYR A 143 0.54 2.23 9.58
C TYR A 143 -0.74 1.66 8.99
N ILE A 144 -1.27 0.62 9.64
CA ILE A 144 -2.53 -0.02 9.26
C ILE A 144 -3.43 -0.01 10.49
N LYS A 145 -4.58 0.65 10.38
CA LYS A 145 -5.57 0.80 11.47
C LYS A 145 -6.99 0.80 10.91
N ARG A 146 -7.96 0.59 11.80
CA ARG A 146 -9.38 0.73 11.48
C ARG A 146 -9.85 2.16 11.71
N VAL A 147 -10.57 2.73 10.74
CA VAL A 147 -11.24 4.02 10.89
C VAL A 147 -12.40 3.85 11.85
N VAL A 148 -12.33 4.55 12.97
CA VAL A 148 -13.34 4.51 14.03
C VAL A 148 -14.13 5.81 14.07
N GLY A 149 -13.48 6.96 13.91
CA GLY A 149 -14.11 8.28 13.86
C GLY A 149 -13.91 8.97 12.52
N LEU A 150 -14.97 9.57 12.02
CA LEU A 150 -15.04 10.38 10.81
C LEU A 150 -15.07 11.88 11.17
N PRO A 151 -14.79 12.79 10.21
CA PRO A 151 -14.93 14.23 10.42
C PRO A 151 -16.22 14.62 11.16
N GLY A 152 -16.08 15.43 12.20
CA GLY A 152 -17.18 15.92 13.03
C GLY A 152 -17.64 14.97 14.15
N ASP A 153 -17.18 13.72 14.18
CA ASP A 153 -17.57 12.81 15.27
C ASP A 153 -16.95 13.20 16.61
N HIS A 154 -17.75 13.09 17.66
CA HIS A 154 -17.27 13.06 19.04
C HIS A 154 -16.92 11.63 19.44
N ILE A 155 -15.66 11.38 19.75
CA ILE A 155 -15.10 10.08 20.10
C ILE A 155 -14.71 10.08 21.57
N VAL A 156 -15.34 9.18 22.34
CA VAL A 156 -14.97 8.91 23.72
C VAL A 156 -14.58 7.45 23.84
N TYR A 157 -13.41 7.18 24.38
CA TYR A 157 -12.98 5.83 24.75
C TYR A 157 -12.69 5.79 26.24
N ARG A 158 -13.50 5.04 26.97
CA ARG A 158 -13.42 4.93 28.43
C ARG A 158 -13.78 3.51 28.85
N ASP A 159 -13.07 2.99 29.86
CA ASP A 159 -13.31 1.65 30.41
C ASP A 159 -13.34 0.57 29.31
N LYS A 160 -12.39 0.67 28.36
CA LYS A 160 -12.22 -0.20 27.19
C LYS A 160 -13.42 -0.26 26.23
N THR A 161 -14.33 0.70 26.36
CA THR A 161 -15.54 0.82 25.56
C THR A 161 -15.48 2.10 24.75
N LEU A 162 -15.82 1.99 23.48
CA LEU A 162 -15.91 3.10 22.55
C LEU A 162 -17.32 3.70 22.56
N TYR A 163 -17.40 5.02 22.51
CA TYR A 163 -18.61 5.80 22.33
C TYR A 163 -18.38 6.76 21.17
N ILE A 164 -19.37 6.85 20.27
CA ILE A 164 -19.35 7.74 19.11
C ILE A 164 -20.61 8.60 19.18
N ASN A 165 -20.46 9.92 19.24
CA ASN A 165 -21.57 10.88 19.37
C ASN A 165 -22.51 10.48 20.53
N ASP A 166 -21.93 10.26 21.71
CA ASP A 166 -22.58 9.78 22.94
C ASP A 166 -23.24 8.38 22.87
N ARG A 167 -23.15 7.68 21.74
CA ARG A 167 -23.69 6.33 21.58
C ARG A 167 -22.64 5.30 21.90
N LYS A 168 -22.93 4.46 22.90
CA LYS A 168 -22.10 3.29 23.25
C LYS A 168 -22.04 2.32 22.08
N ILE A 169 -20.83 1.97 21.66
CA ILE A 169 -20.60 0.94 20.67
C ILE A 169 -20.67 -0.43 21.35
N PRO A 170 -21.56 -1.33 20.90
CA PRO A 170 -21.77 -2.62 21.56
C PRO A 170 -20.55 -3.52 21.32
N GLN A 171 -20.14 -4.20 22.40
CA GLN A 171 -19.12 -5.24 22.40
C GLN A 171 -19.72 -6.52 22.99
N ILE A 172 -19.67 -7.61 22.24
CA ILE A 172 -20.15 -8.93 22.68
C ILE A 172 -18.92 -9.78 23.01
N PRO A 173 -18.69 -10.18 24.27
CA PRO A 173 -17.60 -11.10 24.60
C PRO A 173 -17.78 -12.44 23.91
N GLU A 174 -16.73 -12.93 23.23
CA GLU A 174 -16.73 -14.23 22.53
C GLU A 174 -15.81 -15.26 23.20
N GLY A 175 -15.09 -14.86 24.26
CA GLY A 175 -14.26 -15.75 25.07
C GLY A 175 -12.81 -15.27 25.17
N SER A 176 -11.91 -16.21 25.46
CA SER A 176 -10.48 -15.93 25.57
C SER A 176 -9.76 -16.29 24.27
N TYR A 177 -8.87 -15.40 23.82
CA TYR A 177 -8.00 -15.63 22.69
C TYR A 177 -6.96 -16.70 23.03
N VAL A 178 -6.86 -17.72 22.16
CA VAL A 178 -5.83 -18.76 22.21
C VAL A 178 -4.96 -18.59 20.98
N GLY A 179 -3.85 -17.87 21.14
CA GLY A 179 -2.96 -17.53 20.05
C GLY A 179 -2.04 -18.68 19.67
N VAL A 180 -1.71 -18.77 18.38
CA VAL A 180 -0.67 -19.63 17.83
C VAL A 180 0.35 -18.79 17.05
N GLY A 181 1.59 -19.26 16.94
CA GLY A 181 2.65 -18.55 16.20
C GLY A 181 2.85 -17.11 16.70
N SER A 182 2.69 -16.13 15.82
CA SER A 182 2.83 -14.71 16.17
C SER A 182 1.73 -14.17 17.11
N GLY A 183 0.58 -14.85 17.20
CA GLY A 183 -0.50 -14.51 18.12
C GLY A 183 -0.30 -15.05 19.54
N LEU A 184 0.69 -15.91 19.76
CA LEU A 184 0.89 -16.61 21.05
C LEU A 184 1.08 -15.63 22.23
N SER A 185 1.67 -14.45 21.96
CA SER A 185 1.86 -13.39 22.95
C SER A 185 0.55 -12.78 23.46
N MET A 186 -0.55 -12.92 22.71
CA MET A 186 -1.88 -12.44 23.08
C MET A 186 -2.78 -13.49 23.71
N SER A 187 -2.27 -14.70 23.93
CA SER A 187 -3.04 -15.74 24.61
C SER A 187 -3.51 -15.26 25.98
N GLY A 188 -4.81 -15.39 26.26
CA GLY A 188 -5.45 -14.89 27.48
C GLY A 188 -6.02 -13.47 27.37
N ALA A 189 -5.86 -12.78 26.24
CA ALA A 189 -6.69 -11.61 25.92
C ALA A 189 -8.16 -12.03 25.75
N GLU A 190 -9.09 -11.13 26.06
CA GLU A 190 -10.51 -11.33 25.80
C GLU A 190 -10.80 -10.96 24.34
N ILE A 191 -11.46 -11.86 23.61
CA ILE A 191 -12.02 -11.56 22.29
C ILE A 191 -13.39 -10.95 22.51
N ARG A 192 -13.64 -9.79 21.89
CA ARG A 192 -14.96 -9.19 21.83
C ARG A 192 -15.31 -8.87 20.38
N ARG A 193 -16.57 -9.06 20.00
CA ARG A 193 -17.10 -8.59 18.73
C ARG A 193 -17.67 -7.19 18.89
N GLU A 194 -17.11 -6.24 18.17
CA GLU A 194 -17.54 -4.84 18.16
C GLU A 194 -18.27 -4.49 16.85
N ALA A 195 -19.33 -3.71 16.93
CA ALA A 195 -20.13 -3.30 15.76
C ALA A 195 -20.05 -1.78 15.51
N LEU A 196 -19.33 -1.38 14.46
CA LEU A 196 -19.25 -0.01 13.98
C LEU A 196 -20.29 0.20 12.87
N GLY A 197 -21.54 0.45 13.27
CA GLY A 197 -22.67 0.44 12.34
C GLY A 197 -22.88 -0.97 11.79
N ASP A 198 -22.83 -1.12 10.47
CA ASP A 198 -23.02 -2.40 9.79
C ASP A 198 -21.77 -3.31 9.82
N ILE A 199 -20.59 -2.73 10.10
CA ILE A 199 -19.33 -3.47 10.13
C ILE A 199 -19.10 -4.08 11.51
N LYS A 200 -19.16 -5.42 11.56
CA LYS A 200 -18.81 -6.21 12.75
C LYS A 200 -17.37 -6.71 12.60
N HIS A 201 -16.57 -6.55 13.63
CA HIS A 201 -15.19 -7.01 13.67
C HIS A 201 -14.82 -7.47 15.06
N ASP A 202 -13.78 -8.30 15.15
CA ASP A 202 -13.29 -8.81 16.42
C ASP A 202 -12.14 -7.92 16.92
N ILE A 203 -12.10 -7.72 18.23
CA ILE A 203 -11.07 -6.95 18.92
C ILE A 203 -10.47 -7.77 20.05
N LEU A 204 -9.20 -7.54 20.35
CA LEU A 204 -8.53 -8.08 21.53
C LEU A 204 -8.46 -7.02 22.62
N VAL A 205 -8.88 -7.41 23.83
CA VAL A 205 -8.85 -6.57 25.02
C VAL A 205 -8.15 -7.34 26.13
N MET A 206 -7.13 -6.74 26.74
CA MET A 206 -6.40 -7.30 27.87
C MET A 206 -7.07 -6.88 29.18
N PRO A 207 -7.75 -7.77 29.92
CA PRO A 207 -8.54 -7.37 31.10
C PRO A 207 -7.72 -6.70 32.20
N ARG A 208 -6.43 -7.05 32.31
CA ARG A 208 -5.51 -6.58 33.36
C ARG A 208 -4.73 -5.31 32.99
N MET A 209 -4.83 -4.82 31.76
CA MET A 209 -4.17 -3.57 31.35
C MET A 209 -5.14 -2.40 31.44
N ARG A 210 -4.68 -1.28 31.99
CA ARG A 210 -5.47 -0.03 31.96
C ARG A 210 -5.48 0.52 30.52
N GLY A 211 -6.68 0.78 30.00
CA GLY A 211 -6.82 1.42 28.70
C GLY A 211 -6.45 2.90 28.75
N VAL A 212 -6.04 3.46 27.61
CA VAL A 212 -5.90 4.92 27.45
C VAL A 212 -7.27 5.53 27.29
N GLU A 213 -7.61 6.50 28.13
CA GLU A 213 -8.85 7.25 27.99
C GLU A 213 -8.70 8.32 26.90
N THR A 214 -9.79 8.59 26.18
CA THR A 214 -9.81 9.60 25.13
C THR A 214 -11.17 10.26 25.10
N ASP A 215 -11.19 11.57 24.90
CA ASP A 215 -12.38 12.39 24.68
C ASP A 215 -11.99 13.49 23.70
N THR A 216 -12.49 13.40 22.46
CA THR A 216 -12.07 14.31 21.40
C THR A 216 -13.09 14.42 20.28
N VAL A 217 -13.06 15.52 19.53
CA VAL A 217 -13.87 15.71 18.33
C VAL A 217 -12.96 15.65 17.12
N VAL A 218 -13.31 14.83 16.13
CA VAL A 218 -12.51 14.65 14.92
C VAL A 218 -12.61 15.90 14.04
N PRO A 219 -11.48 16.56 13.71
CA PRO A 219 -11.48 17.72 12.82
C PRO A 219 -11.93 17.38 11.40
N GLU A 220 -12.36 18.39 10.65
CA GLU A 220 -12.61 18.25 9.21
C GLU A 220 -11.37 17.75 8.47
N GLY A 221 -11.57 16.88 7.47
CA GLY A 221 -10.50 16.27 6.67
C GLY A 221 -9.57 15.33 7.45
N HIS A 222 -9.96 14.90 8.65
CA HIS A 222 -9.18 13.99 9.49
C HIS A 222 -10.00 12.77 9.92
N TYR A 223 -9.30 11.71 10.30
CA TYR A 223 -9.88 10.46 10.78
C TYR A 223 -9.29 10.06 12.13
N PHE A 224 -10.12 9.48 12.98
CA PHE A 224 -9.68 8.83 14.22
C PHE A 224 -9.58 7.33 13.99
N VAL A 225 -8.39 6.77 14.14
CA VAL A 225 -8.13 5.36 13.83
C VAL A 225 -7.69 4.58 15.07
N MET A 226 -8.08 3.31 15.15
CA MET A 226 -7.73 2.41 16.24
C MET A 226 -7.26 1.06 15.72
N GLY A 227 -6.38 0.40 16.47
CA GLY A 227 -6.05 -1.00 16.23
C GLY A 227 -7.08 -1.93 16.85
N ASP A 228 -7.34 -3.05 16.20
CA ASP A 228 -8.23 -4.10 16.72
C ASP A 228 -7.64 -4.77 17.98
N ASN A 229 -6.31 -4.76 18.13
CA ASN A 229 -5.64 -5.16 19.36
C ASN A 229 -5.56 -3.96 20.31
N ARG A 230 -6.66 -3.71 21.04
CA ARG A 230 -6.96 -2.44 21.70
C ARG A 230 -5.92 -2.01 22.72
N ASP A 231 -5.30 -2.93 23.42
CA ASP A 231 -4.30 -2.61 24.45
C ASP A 231 -2.85 -2.77 23.95
N ASN A 232 -2.64 -3.22 22.70
CA ASN A 232 -1.31 -3.33 22.07
C ASN A 232 -1.27 -2.61 20.72
N SER A 233 -1.86 -1.42 20.66
CA SER A 233 -1.90 -0.60 19.45
C SER A 233 -1.52 0.85 19.76
N ASN A 234 -0.45 1.31 19.13
CA ASN A 234 -0.10 2.73 19.09
C ASN A 234 -0.91 3.42 17.98
N ASP A 235 -2.04 4.02 18.34
CA ASP A 235 -3.02 4.61 17.41
C ASP A 235 -3.51 6.00 17.86
N SER A 236 -4.62 6.49 17.31
CA SER A 236 -5.04 7.88 17.51
C SER A 236 -5.25 8.29 18.96
N ARG A 237 -5.46 7.33 19.87
CA ARG A 237 -5.51 7.56 21.32
C ARG A 237 -4.21 8.12 21.89
N TYR A 238 -3.08 7.93 21.21
CA TYR A 238 -1.76 8.34 21.66
C TYR A 238 -1.20 9.55 20.90
N TRP A 239 -1.48 9.66 19.61
CA TRP A 239 -0.84 10.65 18.73
C TRP A 239 -1.79 11.55 17.94
N GLY A 240 -3.11 11.37 18.11
CA GLY A 240 -4.14 12.22 17.48
C GLY A 240 -4.62 11.67 16.13
N PHE A 241 -5.02 12.56 15.23
CA PHE A 241 -5.78 12.19 14.04
C PHE A 241 -4.89 11.91 12.82
N VAL A 242 -5.47 11.24 11.83
CA VAL A 242 -4.87 11.00 10.51
C VAL A 242 -5.48 11.99 9.50
N PRO A 243 -4.70 12.90 8.92
CA PRO A 243 -5.16 13.74 7.80
C PRO A 243 -5.49 12.90 6.55
N ASP A 244 -6.44 13.32 5.73
CA ASP A 244 -6.81 12.63 4.47
C ASP A 244 -5.63 12.47 3.50
N GLU A 245 -4.71 13.45 3.48
CA GLU A 245 -3.49 13.43 2.66
C GLU A 245 -2.51 12.32 3.06
N ASN A 246 -2.61 11.78 4.27
CA ASN A 246 -1.76 10.69 4.75
C ASN A 246 -2.24 9.31 4.29
N LEU A 247 -3.47 9.17 3.81
CA LEU A 247 -4.03 7.89 3.38
C LEU A 247 -3.36 7.41 2.07
N VAL A 248 -3.13 6.10 1.97
CA VAL A 248 -2.43 5.45 0.85
C VAL A 248 -3.40 4.67 -0.04
#